data_AF-A0A8J6BL88-F1
#
_entry.id   AF-A0A8J6BL88-F1
#
_cell.length_a   1.000
_cell.length_b   1.000
_cell.length_c   1.000
_cell.angle_alpha   90.00
_cell.angle_beta   90.00
_cell.angle_gamma   90.00
#
_symmetry.space_group_name_H-M   'P 1'
#
loop_
_entity.id
_entity.type
_entity.pdbx_description
1 polymer ?
#
loop_
_entity_poly.entity_id
_entity_poly.type
_entity_poly.pdbx_seq_one_letter_code
_entity_poly.pdbx_strand_id
1 'polypeptide(L)'
;MRIIHGSGFSEQDRKIYAKLICQNIITCAQSLVGATETLEVPYVCEENKVNGKIIKALDVYSTQHLEKHHALAIKKLWSDPGIRKCYERRSEFQLLDSANYYLSNLERITQDDYQPTNEDIVRIRMPTTGINEYSFRVNSVNLRLVDVGGQKSERKKWIHSFENVNCLIYLASLSEYDQQLEENRKE
;
A
#
# COMPACT_ATOMS: atom_id res chain seq x y z
N MET A 1 11.37 1.81 13.30
CA MET A 1 11.98 1.30 14.57
C MET A 1 12.53 -0.11 14.45
N ARG A 2 11.79 -1.09 13.92
CA ARG A 2 12.24 -2.48 13.78
C ARG A 2 13.56 -2.67 13.00
N ILE A 3 13.81 -1.87 11.96
CA ILE A 3 15.06 -1.92 11.16
C ILE A 3 16.24 -1.32 11.94
N ILE A 4 16.05 -0.17 12.61
CA ILE A 4 17.15 0.60 13.22
C ILE A 4 17.51 0.06 14.62
N HIS A 5 16.51 -0.36 15.40
CA HIS A 5 16.68 -0.74 16.81
C HIS A 5 16.17 -2.16 17.13
N GLY A 6 15.81 -2.93 16.10
CA GLY A 6 15.33 -4.30 16.24
C GLY A 6 16.17 -5.29 15.42
N SER A 7 15.65 -6.51 15.25
CA SER A 7 16.28 -7.56 14.45
C SER A 7 16.04 -7.44 12.93
N GLY A 8 15.43 -6.33 12.47
CA GLY A 8 14.99 -6.21 11.08
C GLY A 8 13.90 -7.21 10.71
N PHE A 9 13.91 -7.65 9.45
CA PHE A 9 12.95 -8.60 8.90
C PHE A 9 13.64 -9.93 8.57
N SER A 10 13.16 -11.02 9.16
CA SER A 10 13.61 -12.38 8.87
C SER A 10 13.15 -12.84 7.48
N GLU A 11 13.72 -13.92 6.97
CA GLU A 11 13.25 -14.53 5.71
C GLU A 11 11.76 -14.91 5.76
N GLN A 12 11.29 -15.38 6.93
CA GLN A 12 9.88 -15.72 7.11
C GLN A 12 8.99 -14.47 7.06
N ASP A 13 9.41 -13.35 7.65
CA ASP A 13 8.72 -12.08 7.51
C ASP A 13 8.66 -11.65 6.03
N ARG A 14 9.78 -11.75 5.31
CA ARG A 14 9.85 -11.36 3.90
C ARG A 14 8.87 -12.16 3.04
N LYS A 15 8.68 -13.46 3.30
CA LYS A 15 7.68 -14.28 2.59
C LYS A 15 6.24 -13.77 2.83
N ILE A 16 5.92 -13.40 4.07
CA ILE A 16 4.60 -12.83 4.41
C ILE A 16 4.41 -11.49 3.69
N TYR A 17 5.44 -10.63 3.71
CA TYR A 17 5.39 -9.33 3.05
C TYR A 17 5.34 -9.43 1.52
N ALA A 18 5.94 -10.45 0.91
CA ALA A 18 5.86 -10.67 -0.54
C ALA A 18 4.40 -10.80 -1.01
N LYS A 19 3.58 -11.56 -0.26
CA LYS A 19 2.14 -11.66 -0.52
C LYS A 19 1.47 -10.30 -0.44
N LEU A 20 1.72 -9.53 0.63
CA LEU A 20 1.11 -8.22 0.84
C LEU A 20 1.50 -7.19 -0.23
N ILE A 21 2.74 -7.26 -0.73
CA ILE A 21 3.21 -6.45 -1.86
C ILE A 21 2.42 -6.78 -3.12
N CYS A 22 2.20 -8.06 -3.42
CA CYS A 22 1.37 -8.48 -4.56
C CYS A 22 -0.05 -7.90 -4.44
N GLN A 23 -0.65 -7.98 -3.25
CA GLN A 23 -1.97 -7.43 -2.99
C GLN A 23 -2.00 -5.91 -3.22
N ASN A 24 -1.02 -5.18 -2.68
CA ASN A 24 -0.89 -3.72 -2.88
C ASN A 24 -0.76 -3.35 -4.37
N ILE A 25 0.03 -4.10 -5.14
CA ILE A 25 0.19 -3.89 -6.59
C ILE A 25 -1.15 -4.04 -7.32
N ILE A 26 -1.89 -5.11 -7.04
CA ILE A 26 -3.19 -5.36 -7.67
C ILE A 26 -4.18 -4.26 -7.28
N THR A 27 -4.24 -3.88 -6.00
CA THR A 27 -5.09 -2.77 -5.53
C THR A 27 -4.76 -1.47 -6.26
N CYS A 28 -3.48 -1.12 -6.41
CA CYS A 28 -3.08 0.08 -7.15
C CYS A 28 -3.52 0.03 -8.61
N ALA A 29 -3.33 -1.11 -9.28
CA ALA A 29 -3.72 -1.30 -10.66
C ALA A 29 -5.26 -1.23 -10.84
N GLN A 30 -6.02 -1.83 -9.92
CA GLN A 30 -7.48 -1.76 -9.90
C GLN A 30 -8.00 -0.34 -9.67
N SER A 31 -7.40 0.41 -8.73
CA SER A 31 -7.74 1.83 -8.52
C SER A 31 -7.50 2.67 -9.78
N LEU A 32 -6.37 2.48 -10.46
CA LEU A 32 -6.06 3.20 -11.71
C LEU A 32 -7.01 2.82 -12.85
N VAL A 33 -7.31 1.53 -13.01
CA VAL A 33 -8.29 1.05 -14.00
C VAL A 33 -9.68 1.62 -13.70
N GLY A 34 -10.13 1.61 -12.44
CA GLY A 34 -11.40 2.22 -12.04
C GLY A 34 -11.44 3.72 -12.31
N ALA A 35 -10.32 4.42 -12.09
CA ALA A 35 -10.21 5.86 -12.36
C ALA A 35 -10.40 6.20 -13.84
N THR A 36 -10.10 5.31 -14.79
CA THR A 36 -10.37 5.57 -16.22
C THR A 36 -11.86 5.80 -16.48
N GLU A 37 -12.74 5.07 -15.80
CA GLU A 37 -14.20 5.22 -15.90
C GLU A 37 -14.65 6.48 -15.14
N THR A 38 -14.20 6.67 -13.90
CA THR A 38 -14.62 7.80 -13.05
C THR A 38 -14.18 9.16 -13.59
N LEU A 39 -12.99 9.24 -14.19
CA LEU A 39 -12.40 10.48 -14.69
C LEU A 39 -12.64 10.68 -16.20
N GLU A 40 -13.38 9.75 -16.83
CA GLU A 40 -13.66 9.71 -18.26
C GLU A 40 -12.38 9.80 -19.12
N VAL A 41 -11.33 9.10 -18.70
CA VAL A 41 -10.05 9.04 -19.41
C VAL A 41 -9.96 7.73 -20.19
N PRO A 42 -10.06 7.75 -21.52
CA PRO A 42 -9.98 6.53 -22.32
C PRO A 42 -8.56 5.95 -22.31
N TYR A 43 -8.47 4.63 -22.46
CA TYR A 43 -7.22 3.97 -22.82
C TYR A 43 -6.73 4.47 -24.17
N VAL A 44 -5.43 4.74 -24.29
CA VAL A 44 -4.83 5.06 -25.59
C VAL A 44 -4.57 3.79 -26.39
N CYS A 45 -4.21 2.69 -25.71
CA CYS A 45 -4.04 1.40 -26.35
C CYS A 45 -5.31 0.54 -26.21
N GLU A 46 -5.95 0.18 -27.32
CA GLU A 46 -7.18 -0.62 -27.33
C GLU A 46 -7.04 -1.99 -26.64
N GLU A 47 -5.88 -2.64 -26.73
CA GLU A 47 -5.59 -3.89 -26.00
C GLU A 47 -5.76 -3.75 -24.49
N ASN A 48 -5.52 -2.55 -23.94
CA ASN A 48 -5.62 -2.32 -22.50
C ASN A 48 -7.05 -2.31 -21.98
N LYS A 49 -8.07 -2.23 -22.86
CA LYS A 49 -9.46 -2.49 -22.45
C LYS A 49 -9.64 -3.92 -21.94
N VAL A 50 -8.97 -4.89 -22.56
CA VAL A 50 -9.02 -6.29 -22.12
C VAL A 50 -8.19 -6.48 -20.86
N ASN A 51 -6.97 -5.93 -20.82
CA ASN A 51 -6.11 -5.99 -19.62
C ASN A 51 -6.81 -5.36 -18.41
N GLY A 52 -7.46 -4.21 -18.58
CA GLY A 52 -8.23 -3.55 -17.52
C GLY A 52 -9.34 -4.42 -16.97
N LYS A 53 -10.10 -5.12 -17.82
CA LYS A 53 -11.14 -6.07 -17.38
C LYS A 53 -10.55 -7.24 -16.59
N ILE A 54 -9.43 -7.81 -17.04
CA ILE A 54 -8.74 -8.91 -16.35
C ILE A 54 -8.32 -8.45 -14.95
N ILE A 55 -7.62 -7.33 -14.84
CA ILE A 55 -7.13 -6.82 -13.56
C ILE A 55 -8.28 -6.42 -12.62
N LYS A 56 -9.36 -5.83 -13.15
CA LYS A 56 -10.56 -5.48 -12.37
C LYS A 56 -11.27 -6.70 -11.78
N ALA A 57 -11.17 -7.86 -12.44
CA ALA A 57 -11.79 -9.11 -11.99
C ALA A 57 -10.97 -9.88 -10.95
N LEU A 58 -9.73 -9.48 -10.67
CA LEU A 58 -8.88 -10.17 -9.69
C LEU A 58 -9.37 -9.99 -8.26
N ASP A 59 -9.44 -11.10 -7.53
CA ASP A 59 -9.61 -11.06 -6.09
C ASP A 59 -8.25 -10.84 -5.40
N VAL A 60 -8.08 -9.66 -4.85
CA VAL A 60 -6.88 -9.24 -4.13
C VAL A 60 -6.59 -10.17 -2.93
N TYR A 61 -7.62 -10.62 -2.22
CA TYR A 61 -7.42 -11.33 -0.94
C TYR A 61 -7.02 -12.79 -1.11
N SER A 62 -7.52 -13.45 -2.16
CA SER A 62 -7.15 -14.83 -2.50
C SER A 62 -5.82 -14.92 -3.24
N THR A 63 -5.32 -13.83 -3.83
CA THR A 63 -4.05 -13.83 -4.56
C THR A 63 -2.85 -13.96 -3.64
N GLN A 64 -2.08 -15.04 -3.80
CA GLN A 64 -0.82 -15.27 -3.05
C GLN A 64 0.42 -14.74 -3.80
N HIS A 65 0.41 -14.88 -5.13
CA HIS A 65 1.50 -14.50 -6.02
C HIS A 65 0.93 -13.82 -7.27
N LEU A 66 1.66 -12.84 -7.80
CA LEU A 66 1.28 -12.20 -9.05
C LEU A 66 1.74 -13.05 -10.24
N GLU A 67 0.81 -13.72 -10.91
CA GLU A 67 1.14 -14.57 -12.06
C GLU A 67 1.73 -13.73 -13.22
N LYS A 68 2.62 -14.33 -14.01
CA LYS A 68 3.38 -13.64 -15.08
C LYS A 68 2.48 -12.90 -16.07
N HIS A 69 1.31 -13.46 -16.40
CA HIS A 69 0.38 -12.82 -17.32
C HIS A 69 -0.35 -11.60 -16.70
N HIS A 70 -0.67 -11.66 -15.40
CA HIS A 70 -1.19 -10.50 -14.67
C HIS A 70 -0.14 -9.39 -14.55
N ALA A 71 1.11 -9.76 -14.23
CA ALA A 71 2.23 -8.83 -14.23
C ALA A 71 2.42 -8.13 -15.58
N LEU A 72 2.37 -8.88 -16.68
CA LEU A 72 2.47 -8.31 -18.02
C LEU A 72 1.31 -7.36 -18.34
N ALA A 73 0.08 -7.74 -17.99
CA ALA A 73 -1.10 -6.88 -18.16
C ALA A 73 -0.97 -5.58 -17.37
N ILE A 74 -0.52 -5.64 -16.11
CA ILE A 74 -0.27 -4.45 -15.28
C ILE A 74 0.86 -3.60 -15.87
N LYS A 75 1.93 -4.21 -16.40
CA LYS A 75 3.03 -3.48 -17.08
C LYS A 75 2.51 -2.72 -18.32
N LYS A 76 1.68 -3.36 -19.14
CA LYS A 76 1.04 -2.74 -20.31
C LYS A 76 0.10 -1.60 -19.92
N LEU A 77 -0.72 -1.79 -18.89
CA LEU A 77 -1.59 -0.76 -18.33
C LEU A 77 -0.78 0.42 -17.79
N TRP A 78 0.26 0.17 -17.00
CA TRP A 78 1.12 1.23 -16.45
C TRP A 78 1.86 2.00 -17.52
N SER A 79 2.06 1.42 -18.71
CA SER A 79 2.69 2.13 -19.84
C SER A 79 1.68 2.91 -20.69
N ASP A 80 0.37 2.76 -20.46
CA ASP A 80 -0.67 3.46 -21.20
C ASP A 80 -0.73 4.94 -20.80
N PRO A 81 -0.66 5.89 -21.76
CA PRO A 81 -0.78 7.31 -21.46
C PRO A 81 -2.11 7.69 -20.77
N GLY A 82 -3.21 6.97 -21.03
CA GLY A 82 -4.49 7.19 -20.35
C GLY A 82 -4.42 6.84 -18.87
N ILE A 83 -3.76 5.72 -18.52
CA ILE A 83 -3.51 5.34 -17.13
C ILE A 83 -2.55 6.32 -16.44
N ARG A 84 -1.52 6.80 -17.16
CA ARG A 84 -0.61 7.83 -16.64
C ARG A 84 -1.34 9.13 -16.32
N LYS A 85 -2.24 9.56 -17.20
CA LYS A 85 -3.10 10.73 -16.95
C LYS A 85 -4.02 10.54 -15.73
N CYS A 86 -4.54 9.33 -15.51
CA CYS A 86 -5.27 9.01 -14.27
C CYS A 86 -4.35 9.13 -13.05
N TYR A 87 -3.12 8.64 -13.12
CA TYR A 87 -2.14 8.74 -12.02
C TYR A 87 -1.74 10.20 -11.70
N GLU A 88 -1.68 11.08 -12.69
CA GLU A 88 -1.45 12.51 -12.47
C GLU A 88 -2.58 13.15 -11.66
N ARG A 89 -3.81 12.68 -11.87
CA ARG A 89 -5.04 13.10 -11.17
C ARG A 89 -5.37 12.25 -9.93
N ARG A 90 -4.35 11.59 -9.35
CA ARG A 90 -4.52 10.65 -8.22
C ARG A 90 -5.14 11.24 -6.96
N SER A 91 -5.17 12.56 -6.77
CA SER A 91 -5.86 13.17 -5.62
C SER A 91 -7.39 13.13 -5.74
N GLU A 92 -7.93 12.89 -6.93
CA GLU A 92 -9.38 12.79 -7.18
C GLU A 92 -9.96 11.40 -6.79
N PHE A 93 -9.10 10.42 -6.51
CA PHE A 93 -9.49 9.08 -6.09
C PHE A 93 -8.55 8.46 -5.07
N GLN A 94 -8.94 7.31 -4.52
CA GLN A 94 -8.13 6.61 -3.54
C GLN A 94 -7.08 5.74 -4.24
N LEU A 95 -5.82 6.11 -4.08
CA LEU A 95 -4.67 5.39 -4.59
C LEU A 95 -3.61 5.30 -3.49
N LEU A 96 -2.95 4.16 -3.36
CA LEU A 96 -1.85 4.01 -2.40
C LEU A 96 -0.67 4.90 -2.81
N ASP A 97 -0.06 5.60 -1.85
CA ASP A 97 1.12 6.45 -2.10
C ASP A 97 2.29 5.68 -2.74
N SER A 98 2.39 4.38 -2.45
CA SER A 98 3.41 3.48 -2.99
C SER A 98 3.12 2.97 -4.41
N ALA A 99 2.01 3.37 -5.03
CA ALA A 99 1.61 2.90 -6.37
C ALA A 99 2.72 3.08 -7.41
N ASN A 100 3.29 4.28 -7.55
CA ASN A 100 4.35 4.53 -8.52
C ASN A 100 5.61 3.70 -8.23
N TYR A 101 6.01 3.61 -6.95
CA TYR A 101 7.15 2.79 -6.56
C TYR A 101 7.00 1.34 -7.03
N TYR A 102 5.86 0.71 -6.71
CA TYR A 102 5.67 -0.70 -7.05
C TYR A 102 5.46 -0.92 -8.55
N LEU A 103 4.61 -0.12 -9.20
CA LEU A 103 4.30 -0.29 -10.62
C LEU A 103 5.53 -0.02 -11.51
N SER A 104 6.41 0.91 -11.11
CA SER A 104 7.66 1.17 -11.82
C SER A 104 8.76 0.14 -11.55
N ASN A 105 8.66 -0.63 -10.46
CA ASN A 105 9.59 -1.71 -10.11
C ASN A 105 9.01 -3.11 -10.40
N LEU A 106 7.91 -3.20 -11.14
CA LEU A 106 7.17 -4.45 -11.32
C LEU A 106 8.05 -5.59 -11.85
N GLU A 107 8.96 -5.29 -12.78
CA GLU A 107 9.86 -6.27 -13.39
C GLU A 107 10.78 -6.95 -12.37
N ARG A 108 11.28 -6.21 -11.38
CA ARG A 108 12.08 -6.76 -10.27
C ARG A 108 11.21 -7.59 -9.32
N ILE A 109 10.00 -7.11 -9.03
CA ILE A 109 9.09 -7.72 -8.06
C ILE A 109 8.49 -9.03 -8.59
N THR A 110 8.44 -9.21 -9.92
CA THR A 110 7.83 -10.38 -10.55
C THR A 110 8.86 -11.44 -11.00
N GLN A 111 10.12 -11.31 -10.60
CA GLN A 111 11.12 -12.36 -10.84
C GLN A 111 10.82 -13.58 -9.96
N ASP A 112 11.18 -14.77 -10.45
CA ASP A 112 10.92 -16.03 -9.75
C ASP A 112 11.74 -16.14 -8.44
N ASP A 113 12.87 -15.44 -8.33
CA ASP A 113 13.75 -15.36 -7.16
C ASP A 113 13.53 -14.09 -6.32
N TYR A 114 12.45 -13.34 -6.57
CA TYR A 114 12.18 -12.09 -5.87
C TYR A 114 12.10 -12.27 -4.36
N GLN A 115 12.94 -11.50 -3.65
CA GLN A 115 12.87 -11.32 -2.21
C GLN A 115 12.59 -9.85 -1.88
N PRO A 116 11.51 -9.55 -1.12
CA PRO A 116 11.22 -8.18 -0.73
C PRO A 116 12.40 -7.52 -0.02
N THR A 117 12.76 -6.33 -0.48
CA THR A 117 13.78 -5.50 0.16
C THR A 117 13.20 -4.80 1.38
N ASN A 118 14.06 -4.21 2.23
CA ASN A 118 13.57 -3.37 3.33
C ASN A 118 12.75 -2.18 2.81
N GLU A 119 13.11 -1.62 1.66
CA GLU A 119 12.36 -0.52 1.04
C GLU A 119 10.98 -0.97 0.57
N ASP A 120 10.89 -2.15 -0.06
CA ASP A 120 9.59 -2.74 -0.42
C ASP A 120 8.71 -2.87 0.83
N ILE A 121 9.24 -3.46 1.90
CA ILE A 121 8.48 -3.73 3.12
C ILE A 121 7.97 -2.45 3.79
N VAL A 122 8.81 -1.41 3.86
CA VAL A 122 8.44 -0.13 4.50
C VAL A 122 7.34 0.60 3.73
N ARG A 123 7.22 0.36 2.41
CA ARG A 123 6.22 1.00 1.55
C ARG A 123 4.90 0.24 1.45
N ILE A 124 4.77 -0.91 2.09
CA ILE A 124 3.52 -1.69 2.10
C ILE A 124 2.46 -0.91 2.89
N ARG A 125 1.27 -0.80 2.32
CA ARG A 125 0.08 -0.39 3.05
C ARG A 125 -0.58 -1.63 3.66
N MET A 126 -0.58 -1.67 4.98
CA MET A 126 -1.42 -2.53 5.79
C MET A 126 -2.14 -1.62 6.79
N PRO A 127 -3.49 -1.55 6.78
CA PRO A 127 -4.21 -0.79 7.79
C PRO A 127 -3.89 -1.34 9.18
N THR A 128 -3.36 -0.49 10.07
CA THR A 128 -3.18 -0.86 11.48
C THR A 128 -4.54 -1.04 12.12
N THR A 129 -4.80 -2.26 12.61
CA THR A 129 -5.99 -2.58 13.41
C THR A 129 -5.60 -2.81 14.85
N GLY A 130 -6.37 -2.26 15.78
CA GLY A 130 -6.13 -2.41 17.21
C GLY A 130 -4.96 -1.57 17.71
N ILE A 131 -4.28 -2.10 18.73
CA ILE A 131 -3.20 -1.45 19.45
C ILE A 131 -2.01 -2.40 19.40
N ASN A 132 -0.91 -1.95 18.81
CA ASN A 132 0.31 -2.73 18.68
C ASN A 132 1.41 -2.11 19.54
N GLU A 133 2.02 -2.91 20.41
CA GLU A 133 3.12 -2.46 21.26
C GLU A 133 4.45 -3.04 20.76
N TYR A 134 5.47 -2.19 20.70
CA TYR A 134 6.83 -2.59 20.34
C TYR A 134 7.83 -2.02 21.34
N SER A 135 8.52 -2.90 22.05
CA SER A 135 9.56 -2.51 23.00
C SER A 135 10.95 -2.72 22.41
N PHE A 136 11.81 -1.72 22.55
CA PHE A 136 13.21 -1.77 22.10
C PHE A 136 14.09 -0.91 23.01
N ARG A 137 15.39 -1.19 22.99
CA ARG A 137 16.37 -0.49 23.82
C ARG A 137 17.16 0.49 22.97
N VAL A 138 17.27 1.73 23.42
CA VAL A 138 18.16 2.75 22.86
C VAL A 138 19.14 3.16 23.94
N ASN A 139 20.42 2.86 23.75
CA ASN A 139 21.46 3.00 24.77
C ASN A 139 21.08 2.25 26.06
N SER A 140 20.89 2.96 27.16
CA SER A 140 20.49 2.40 28.46
C SER A 140 19.00 2.57 28.77
N VAL A 141 18.20 3.07 27.82
CA VAL A 141 16.77 3.35 28.01
C VAL A 141 15.93 2.34 27.25
N ASN A 142 14.98 1.71 27.94
CA ASN A 142 13.96 0.88 27.30
C ASN A 142 12.80 1.78 26.88
N LEU A 143 12.49 1.78 25.59
CA LEU A 143 11.37 2.50 25.02
C LEU A 143 10.28 1.51 24.63
N ARG A 144 9.03 1.87 24.96
CA ARG A 144 7.83 1.17 24.52
C ARG A 144 7.07 2.09 23.58
N LEU A 145 7.03 1.73 22.31
CA LEU A 145 6.25 2.42 21.29
C LEU A 145 4.89 1.74 21.17
N VAL A 146 3.83 2.54 21.19
CA VAL A 146 2.45 2.09 20.98
C VAL A 146 1.97 2.69 19.65
N ASP A 147 1.62 1.81 18.71
CA ASP A 147 1.03 2.18 17.42
C ASP A 147 -0.46 1.88 17.42
N VAL A 148 -1.26 2.83 16.95
CA VAL A 148 -2.72 2.80 16.99
C VAL A 148 -3.29 3.10 15.61
N GLY A 149 -4.38 2.42 15.25
CA GLY A 149 -5.09 2.70 13.99
C GLY A 149 -5.66 4.12 13.94
N GLY A 150 -5.41 4.85 12.84
CA GLY A 150 -5.86 6.24 12.65
C GLY A 150 -7.26 6.41 12.01
N GLN A 151 -7.83 5.33 11.46
CA GLN A 151 -9.17 5.33 10.86
C GLN A 151 -10.25 5.62 11.93
N LYS A 152 -11.35 6.27 11.56
CA LYS A 152 -12.48 6.64 12.44
C LYS A 152 -13.00 5.45 13.25
N SER A 153 -13.03 4.25 12.67
CA SER A 153 -13.41 3.00 13.34
C SER A 153 -12.45 2.59 14.47
N GLU A 154 -11.15 2.91 14.33
CA GLU A 154 -10.09 2.52 15.25
C GLU A 154 -9.88 3.54 16.38
N ARG A 155 -10.22 4.82 16.18
CA ARG A 155 -10.03 5.90 17.17
C ARG A 155 -10.70 5.65 18.52
N LYS A 156 -11.81 4.90 18.55
CA LYS A 156 -12.50 4.53 19.80
C LYS A 156 -11.62 3.69 20.73
N LYS A 157 -10.60 3.00 20.21
CA LYS A 157 -9.70 2.13 20.97
C LYS A 157 -8.53 2.89 21.62
N TRP A 158 -8.28 4.13 21.20
CA TRP A 158 -7.13 4.93 21.68
C TRP A 158 -7.13 5.14 23.19
N ILE A 159 -8.31 5.18 23.82
CA ILE A 159 -8.45 5.35 25.26
C ILE A 159 -7.67 4.29 26.07
N HIS A 160 -7.50 3.09 25.51
CA HIS A 160 -6.77 2.00 26.15
C HIS A 160 -5.24 2.15 26.07
N SER A 161 -4.72 3.15 25.33
CA SER A 161 -3.29 3.39 25.13
C SER A 161 -2.75 4.60 25.89
N PHE A 162 -3.59 5.36 26.60
CA PHE A 162 -3.19 6.63 27.22
C PHE A 162 -2.67 6.52 28.66
N GLU A 163 -2.68 5.34 29.27
CA GLU A 163 -2.10 5.16 30.60
C GLU A 163 -0.57 5.14 30.54
N ASN A 164 0.07 5.94 31.41
CA ASN A 164 1.52 6.00 31.57
C ASN A 164 2.29 6.38 30.29
N VAL A 165 1.74 7.27 29.47
CA VAL A 165 2.40 7.80 28.26
C VAL A 165 3.36 8.92 28.62
N ASN A 166 4.65 8.75 28.28
CA ASN A 166 5.67 9.80 28.50
C ASN A 166 5.71 10.85 27.39
N CYS A 167 5.40 10.47 26.15
CA CYS A 167 5.52 11.33 24.97
C CYS A 167 4.49 10.91 23.92
N LEU A 168 3.93 11.90 23.21
CA LEU A 168 3.05 11.70 22.06
C LEU A 168 3.76 12.15 20.79
N ILE A 169 3.85 11.25 19.82
CA ILE A 169 4.30 11.58 18.45
C ILE A 169 3.05 11.64 17.58
N TYR A 170 2.65 12.86 17.21
CA TYR A 170 1.52 13.08 16.30
C TYR A 170 2.03 13.14 14.86
N LEU A 171 1.51 12.28 13.99
CA LEU A 171 1.85 12.27 12.57
C LEU A 171 0.72 12.91 11.76
N ALA A 172 1.07 13.88 10.93
CA ALA A 172 0.19 14.49 9.94
C ALA A 172 0.84 14.39 8.56
N SER A 173 0.10 13.92 7.56
CA SER A 173 0.58 13.88 6.19
C SER A 173 0.49 15.28 5.59
N LEU A 174 1.61 15.81 5.10
CA LEU A 174 1.62 17.12 4.42
C LEU A 174 1.11 17.02 2.98
N SER A 175 1.14 15.82 2.39
CA SER A 175 0.78 15.59 0.98
C SER A 175 -0.69 15.28 0.76
N GLU A 176 -1.50 15.18 1.81
CA GLU A 176 -2.93 14.84 1.70
C GLU A 176 -3.85 16.07 1.61
N TYR A 177 -3.28 17.28 1.48
CA TYR A 177 -4.04 18.54 1.49
C TYR A 177 -5.09 18.64 0.35
N ASP A 178 -4.88 17.94 -0.76
CA ASP A 178 -5.78 17.90 -1.92
C ASP A 178 -6.58 16.59 -2.00
N GLN A 179 -6.52 15.74 -0.97
CA GLN A 179 -7.16 14.44 -0.94
C GLN A 179 -8.44 14.42 -0.10
N GLN A 180 -9.33 13.48 -0.41
CA GLN A 180 -10.50 13.18 0.41
C GLN A 180 -10.23 11.98 1.33
N LEU A 181 -10.86 11.96 2.50
CA LEU A 181 -10.81 10.79 3.38
C LEU A 181 -11.51 9.59 2.72
N GLU A 182 -10.84 8.42 2.72
CA GLU A 182 -11.41 7.17 2.21
C GLU A 182 -12.74 6.80 2.89
N GLU A 183 -12.85 7.11 4.18
CA GLU A 183 -14.00 6.78 5.01
C GLU A 183 -15.27 7.53 4.60
N ASN A 184 -15.14 8.69 3.94
CA ASN A 184 -16.29 9.48 3.49
C ASN A 184 -17.02 8.86 2.29
N ARG A 185 -16.41 7.89 1.58
CA ARG A 185 -17.06 7.19 0.45
C ARG A 185 -17.95 6.02 0.89
N LYS A 186 -17.89 5.63 2.16
CA LYS A 186 -18.63 4.50 2.75
C LYS A 186 -19.82 4.96 3.61
N GLU A 187 -20.02 6.27 3.76
CA GLU A 187 -21.18 6.91 4.37
C GLU A 187 -22.13 7.42 3.28
#